data_AF-A0A7J4SZL0-F1
#
_entry.id   AF-A0A7J4SZL0-F1
#
_cell.length_a   1.000
_cell.length_b   1.000
_cell.length_c   1.000
_cell.angle_alpha   90.00
_cell.angle_beta   90.00
_cell.angle_gamma   90.00
#
_symmetry.space_group_name_H-M   'P 1'
#
loop_
_entity.id
_entity.type
_entity.pdbx_description
1 polymer ?
#
loop_
_entity_poly.entity_id
_entity_poly.type
_entity_poly.pdbx_seq_one_letter_code
_entity_poly.pdbx_strand_id
1 'polypeptide(L)'
;YWAWDPVETGSLLPWLALVGLVHLRTRPGKTSNEAWIGAGLVAGGLALFATLVTRAGGVWASSVHTFVTSDDGSSPSDAFSRMILLKSDSIVGVEVMSYLIIMLLFIACWILIIRRRMFEIENQSLGVQVLFLPLIGAFLSLFIGADLYHYIPNEGFLLLIFLFIIIDFLYNTNQQINPQGWIYFRHKYVPTLLIISLATLLLTQQAFFTLIFILFFVPMYYSNEASKEWIWASFGVVLCLASAWSNLIDVLTAGVLLLIFITPWLMQKDQDSDVEFSLFSKRWQQKIALWGSVMIVSSYLILTIVILIASIDSINFEAHELYGAPFILAFTVAMMFYLNRSSEPKNTFFLLIVVVLISFTLSIFFPHALGADSDSSVSSIIDRGSIAWISLPMLLVCIGPLFSEIKSQVTRKSSKPLLKRIPLAAHIVHLGLVLLIIGHVSTTLLVDRGDASHRVTLIKDEIIIHEGYGYEFNDVHITSQGLEVGDGYVGIEISIYEASGQEVGKKIGEVEPGMLRFDKTGTARSEVDVLSRWSGDIVFIFDGTQAEGLMQQTQTNGQESIELVRVTVYNLPASHLVWFGWVTMMFGMTVITYASYSKKASLSNNEQLILQQE
;
A
#
# COMPACT_ATOMS: atom_id res chain seq x y z
N TYR A 1 -2.99 -4.15 14.04
CA TYR A 1 -1.55 -4.15 13.71
C TYR A 1 -1.39 -3.38 12.38
N TRP A 2 -0.61 -2.29 12.35
CA TRP A 2 -0.46 -1.36 11.20
C TRP A 2 0.98 -0.83 11.12
N ALA A 3 1.97 -1.68 11.38
CA ALA A 3 3.38 -1.34 11.10
C ALA A 3 3.74 -1.79 9.68
N TRP A 4 4.92 -1.39 9.18
CA TRP A 4 5.41 -1.95 7.92
C TRP A 4 5.71 -3.43 8.09
N ASP A 5 4.76 -4.27 7.72
CA ASP A 5 4.92 -5.70 7.51
C ASP A 5 4.47 -6.01 6.06
N PRO A 6 5.23 -6.78 5.26
CA PRO A 6 4.89 -7.04 3.86
C PRO A 6 3.49 -7.62 3.65
N VAL A 7 3.03 -8.52 4.53
CA VAL A 7 1.72 -9.16 4.45
C VAL A 7 0.61 -8.16 4.79
N GLU A 8 0.76 -7.41 5.88
CA GLU A 8 -0.20 -6.36 6.27
C GLU A 8 -0.28 -5.26 5.20
N THR A 9 0.87 -4.82 4.71
CA THR A 9 0.99 -3.77 3.70
C THR A 9 0.44 -4.22 2.35
N GLY A 10 0.61 -5.50 1.99
CA GLY A 10 0.02 -6.06 0.77
C GLY A 10 -1.49 -5.80 0.70
N SER A 11 -2.20 -5.90 1.83
CA SER A 11 -3.64 -5.66 1.92
C SER A 11 -4.06 -4.19 1.72
N LEU A 12 -3.13 -3.23 1.85
CA LEU A 12 -3.37 -1.80 1.61
C LEU A 12 -3.38 -1.46 0.11
N LEU A 13 -2.64 -2.20 -0.72
CA LEU A 13 -2.47 -1.89 -2.15
C LEU A 13 -3.79 -1.83 -2.93
N PRO A 14 -4.73 -2.81 -2.80
CA PRO A 14 -6.02 -2.75 -3.48
C PRO A 14 -6.85 -1.55 -3.04
N TRP A 15 -6.76 -1.18 -1.76
CA TRP A 15 -7.48 -0.04 -1.22
C TRP A 15 -6.97 1.27 -1.84
N LEU A 16 -5.65 1.48 -1.95
CA LEU A 16 -5.08 2.65 -2.64
C LEU A 16 -5.51 2.72 -4.11
N ALA A 17 -5.52 1.58 -4.82
CA ALA A 17 -6.01 1.51 -6.20
C ALA A 17 -7.50 1.88 -6.30
N LEU A 18 -8.34 1.41 -5.38
CA LEU A 18 -9.76 1.77 -5.31
C LEU A 18 -9.95 3.26 -5.00
N VAL A 19 -9.14 3.86 -4.12
CA VAL A 19 -9.18 5.30 -3.86
C VAL A 19 -8.85 6.07 -5.14
N GLY A 20 -7.80 5.69 -5.88
CA GLY A 20 -7.46 6.28 -7.17
C GLY A 20 -8.60 6.17 -8.18
N LEU A 21 -9.18 4.97 -8.32
CA LEU A 21 -10.33 4.70 -9.20
C LEU A 21 -11.54 5.56 -8.85
N VAL A 22 -11.87 5.67 -7.56
CA VAL A 22 -12.99 6.47 -7.07
C VAL A 22 -12.83 7.96 -7.41
N HIS A 23 -11.59 8.45 -7.50
CA HIS A 23 -11.28 9.84 -7.82
C HIS A 23 -11.08 10.13 -9.31
N LEU A 24 -11.08 9.11 -10.17
CA LEU A 24 -11.11 9.31 -11.62
C LEU A 24 -12.35 10.07 -12.10
N ARG A 25 -13.45 10.10 -11.31
CA ARG A 25 -14.65 10.90 -11.62
C ARG A 25 -14.54 12.37 -11.22
N THR A 26 -13.62 12.71 -10.33
CA THR A 26 -13.47 14.08 -9.79
C THR A 26 -12.34 14.84 -10.45
N ARG A 27 -11.41 14.15 -11.14
CA ARG A 27 -10.35 14.81 -11.90
C ARG A 27 -10.94 15.70 -13.01
N PRO A 28 -10.24 16.78 -13.42
CA PRO A 28 -10.65 17.60 -14.55
C PRO A 28 -10.68 16.81 -15.87
N GLY A 29 -11.74 17.00 -16.67
CA GLY A 29 -11.91 16.35 -17.97
C GLY A 29 -12.70 15.04 -17.91
N LYS A 30 -12.86 14.38 -19.07
CA LYS A 30 -13.51 13.07 -19.14
C LYS A 30 -12.47 11.97 -18.93
N THR A 31 -12.83 10.96 -18.16
CA THR A 31 -12.04 9.74 -18.01
C THR A 31 -12.39 8.78 -19.14
N SER A 32 -11.38 8.31 -19.84
CA SER A 32 -11.57 7.37 -20.95
C SER A 32 -11.99 5.99 -20.43
N ASN A 33 -12.62 5.19 -21.28
CA ASN A 33 -13.05 3.85 -20.90
C ASN A 33 -11.85 2.98 -20.51
N GLU A 34 -10.71 3.15 -21.17
CA GLU A 34 -9.48 2.40 -20.90
C GLU A 34 -8.92 2.76 -19.52
N ALA A 35 -8.97 4.03 -19.11
CA ALA A 35 -8.55 4.42 -17.77
C ALA A 35 -9.43 3.78 -16.68
N TRP A 36 -10.74 3.65 -16.92
CA TRP A 36 -11.63 2.91 -16.01
C TRP A 36 -11.32 1.42 -15.98
N ILE A 37 -11.12 0.80 -17.14
CA ILE A 37 -10.80 -0.63 -17.23
C ILE A 37 -9.44 -0.91 -16.58
N GLY A 38 -8.42 -0.13 -16.89
CA GLY A 38 -7.08 -0.24 -16.32
C GLY A 38 -7.08 -0.08 -14.81
N ALA A 39 -7.77 0.94 -14.27
CA ALA A 39 -7.88 1.11 -12.83
C ALA A 39 -8.59 -0.09 -12.15
N GLY A 40 -9.61 -0.67 -12.80
CA GLY A 40 -10.28 -1.88 -12.32
C GLY A 40 -9.38 -3.11 -12.34
N LEU A 41 -8.62 -3.31 -13.42
CA LEU A 41 -7.63 -4.39 -13.55
C LEU A 41 -6.53 -4.26 -12.49
N VAL A 42 -6.05 -3.04 -12.22
CA VAL A 42 -5.04 -2.79 -11.17
C VAL A 42 -5.62 -3.10 -9.79
N ALA A 43 -6.84 -2.67 -9.46
CA ALA A 43 -7.46 -2.98 -8.17
C ALA A 43 -7.62 -4.50 -7.95
N GLY A 44 -8.11 -5.24 -8.96
CA GLY A 44 -8.23 -6.69 -8.89
C GLY A 44 -6.87 -7.41 -8.87
N GLY A 45 -5.93 -6.96 -9.69
CA GLY A 45 -4.57 -7.52 -9.77
C GLY A 45 -3.80 -7.34 -8.47
N LEU A 46 -3.95 -6.19 -7.80
CA LEU A 46 -3.33 -5.95 -6.50
C LEU A 46 -4.00 -6.76 -5.38
N ALA A 47 -5.29 -7.09 -5.49
CA ALA A 47 -5.94 -7.99 -4.52
C ALA A 47 -5.41 -9.42 -4.65
N LEU A 48 -5.20 -9.89 -5.89
CA LEU A 48 -4.50 -11.15 -6.15
C LEU A 48 -3.06 -11.11 -5.66
N PHE A 49 -2.34 -10.01 -5.91
CA PHE A 49 -0.97 -9.83 -5.43
C PHE A 49 -0.90 -9.86 -3.90
N ALA A 50 -1.79 -9.16 -3.20
CA ALA A 50 -1.88 -9.19 -1.74
C ALA A 50 -2.07 -10.62 -1.22
N THR A 51 -2.99 -11.37 -1.83
CA THR A 51 -3.21 -12.79 -1.51
C THR A 51 -1.95 -13.61 -1.75
N LEU A 52 -1.27 -13.37 -2.87
CA LEU A 52 -0.01 -14.03 -3.20
C LEU A 52 1.07 -13.76 -2.15
N VAL A 53 1.26 -12.50 -1.73
CA VAL A 53 2.19 -12.11 -0.66
C VAL A 53 1.91 -12.90 0.63
N THR A 54 0.62 -13.08 0.99
CA THR A 54 0.23 -13.83 2.20
C THR A 54 0.39 -15.35 2.09
N ARG A 55 0.29 -15.91 0.88
CA ARG A 55 0.23 -17.37 0.66
C ARG A 55 1.55 -17.97 0.17
N ALA A 56 2.44 -17.16 -0.40
CA ALA A 56 3.72 -17.60 -0.92
C ALA A 56 4.77 -17.81 0.18
N GLY A 57 4.44 -18.61 1.21
CA GLY A 57 5.27 -18.85 2.40
C GLY A 57 6.75 -18.98 2.07
N GLY A 58 7.59 -18.12 2.67
CA GLY A 58 9.02 -18.03 2.46
C GLY A 58 9.49 -16.98 1.44
N VAL A 59 8.62 -16.46 0.56
CA VAL A 59 9.05 -15.42 -0.43
C VAL A 59 9.39 -14.12 0.27
N TRP A 60 8.51 -13.59 1.13
CA TRP A 60 8.81 -12.49 2.04
C TRP A 60 9.23 -13.05 3.40
N ALA A 61 10.44 -13.60 3.46
CA ALA A 61 11.02 -14.18 4.68
C ALA A 61 11.07 -13.17 5.84
N SER A 62 11.05 -11.87 5.53
CA SER A 62 11.03 -10.79 6.51
C SER A 62 9.68 -10.59 7.23
N SER A 63 8.55 -11.11 6.71
CA SER A 63 7.25 -10.89 7.34
C SER A 63 7.03 -11.81 8.54
N VAL A 64 6.46 -11.25 9.61
CA VAL A 64 6.11 -11.99 10.83
C VAL A 64 4.92 -12.93 10.64
N HIS A 65 4.20 -12.78 9.52
CA HIS A 65 3.06 -13.62 9.14
C HIS A 65 3.44 -14.71 8.13
N THR A 66 4.72 -14.81 7.75
CA THR A 66 5.20 -15.82 6.81
C THR A 66 5.36 -17.18 7.50
N PHE A 67 4.77 -18.22 6.93
CA PHE A 67 5.02 -19.60 7.37
C PHE A 67 6.45 -20.01 7.01
N VAL A 68 7.23 -20.46 8.01
CA VAL A 68 8.64 -20.86 7.87
C VAL A 68 8.80 -21.96 6.82
N THR A 69 9.69 -21.75 5.84
CA THR A 69 10.14 -22.78 4.91
C THR A 69 11.55 -23.26 5.28
N SER A 70 11.84 -24.54 5.06
CA SER A 70 13.13 -25.17 5.34
C SER A 70 14.30 -24.51 4.58
N ASP A 71 15.40 -24.23 5.29
CA ASP A 71 16.62 -23.49 4.89
C ASP A 71 17.52 -24.16 3.80
N ASP A 72 16.95 -24.98 2.91
CA ASP A 72 17.77 -25.72 1.94
C ASP A 72 17.94 -24.94 0.62
N GLY A 73 18.87 -23.98 0.62
CA GLY A 73 19.47 -23.40 -0.60
C GLY A 73 19.53 -21.87 -0.64
N SER A 74 20.45 -21.31 -1.44
CA SER A 74 20.48 -19.87 -1.71
C SER A 74 19.26 -19.45 -2.53
N SER A 75 18.31 -18.78 -1.89
CA SER A 75 17.11 -18.27 -2.56
C SER A 75 17.46 -17.23 -3.65
N PRO A 76 16.73 -17.18 -4.78
CA PRO A 76 16.89 -16.14 -5.79
C PRO A 76 16.82 -14.73 -5.20
N SER A 77 17.48 -13.76 -5.82
CA SER A 77 17.53 -12.38 -5.31
C SER A 77 16.27 -11.55 -5.59
N ASP A 78 15.34 -12.04 -6.42
CA ASP A 78 14.11 -11.33 -6.78
C ASP A 78 12.83 -12.10 -6.37
N ALA A 79 11.77 -11.35 -6.03
CA ALA A 79 10.51 -11.91 -5.55
C ALA A 79 9.84 -12.84 -6.57
N PHE A 80 9.93 -12.51 -7.86
CA PHE A 80 9.25 -13.27 -8.90
C PHE A 80 9.87 -14.66 -9.06
N SER A 81 11.20 -14.75 -9.10
CA SER A 81 11.89 -16.05 -9.16
C SER A 81 11.64 -16.88 -7.90
N ARG A 82 11.61 -16.27 -6.71
CA ARG A 82 11.24 -16.98 -5.46
C ARG A 82 9.83 -17.56 -5.53
N MET A 83 8.86 -16.84 -6.07
CA MET A 83 7.50 -17.38 -6.26
C MET A 83 7.46 -18.56 -7.22
N ILE A 84 8.25 -18.52 -8.29
CA ILE A 84 8.29 -19.63 -9.26
C ILE A 84 8.87 -20.89 -8.63
N LEU A 85 9.79 -20.78 -7.67
CA LEU A 85 10.30 -21.95 -6.95
C LEU A 85 9.18 -22.74 -6.27
N LEU A 86 8.11 -22.07 -5.81
CA LEU A 86 6.97 -22.73 -5.17
C LEU A 86 6.19 -23.67 -6.11
N LYS A 87 6.46 -23.65 -7.42
CA LYS A 87 5.90 -24.64 -8.35
C LYS A 87 6.35 -26.09 -8.04
N SER A 88 7.39 -26.28 -7.24
CA SER A 88 7.84 -27.59 -6.77
C SER A 88 6.96 -28.15 -5.64
N ASP A 89 6.19 -27.31 -4.96
CA ASP A 89 5.21 -27.75 -3.97
C ASP A 89 3.90 -28.11 -4.67
N SER A 90 3.54 -29.40 -4.64
CA SER A 90 2.37 -29.95 -5.33
C SER A 90 1.03 -29.30 -4.94
N ILE A 91 0.90 -28.72 -3.74
CA ILE A 91 -0.34 -28.15 -3.22
C ILE A 91 -0.27 -26.63 -3.20
N VAL A 92 0.73 -26.05 -2.52
CA VAL A 92 0.88 -24.58 -2.39
C VAL A 92 1.18 -23.96 -3.75
N GLY A 93 1.96 -24.66 -4.58
CA GLY A 93 2.32 -24.21 -5.92
C GLY A 93 1.12 -24.01 -6.84
N VAL A 94 0.05 -24.80 -6.71
CA VAL A 94 -1.16 -24.65 -7.53
C VAL A 94 -1.77 -23.27 -7.34
N GLU A 95 -1.93 -22.87 -6.08
CA GLU A 95 -2.56 -21.61 -5.71
C GLU A 95 -1.71 -20.41 -6.15
N VAL A 96 -0.42 -20.40 -5.75
CA VAL A 96 0.49 -19.29 -6.03
C VAL A 96 0.69 -19.10 -7.54
N MET A 97 0.92 -20.20 -8.28
CA MET A 97 1.13 -20.12 -9.73
C MET A 97 -0.15 -19.70 -10.47
N SER A 98 -1.33 -20.12 -10.00
CA SER A 98 -2.61 -19.69 -10.58
C SER A 98 -2.82 -18.18 -10.43
N TYR A 99 -2.55 -17.62 -9.24
CA TYR A 99 -2.63 -16.17 -9.04
C TYR A 99 -1.63 -15.41 -9.90
N LEU A 100 -0.38 -15.90 -9.98
CA LEU A 100 0.66 -15.30 -10.82
C LEU A 100 0.24 -15.28 -12.30
N ILE A 101 -0.26 -16.39 -12.83
CA ILE A 101 -0.75 -16.49 -14.21
C ILE A 101 -1.90 -15.51 -14.48
N ILE A 102 -2.87 -15.40 -13.57
CA ILE A 102 -3.99 -14.45 -13.71
C ILE A 102 -3.48 -12.99 -13.68
N MET A 103 -2.49 -12.69 -12.84
CA MET A 103 -1.87 -11.35 -12.84
C MET A 103 -1.17 -11.04 -14.16
N LEU A 104 -0.39 -11.98 -14.71
CA LEU A 104 0.24 -11.82 -16.03
C LEU A 104 -0.80 -11.64 -17.14
N LEU A 105 -1.95 -12.31 -17.03
CA LEU A 105 -3.08 -12.12 -17.93
C LEU A 105 -3.66 -10.69 -17.84
N PHE A 106 -3.83 -10.13 -16.63
CA PHE A 106 -4.31 -8.75 -16.48
C PHE A 106 -3.36 -7.74 -17.13
N ILE A 107 -2.05 -7.94 -17.00
CA ILE A 107 -1.03 -7.13 -17.68
C ILE A 107 -1.18 -7.26 -19.20
N ALA A 108 -1.33 -8.49 -19.71
CA ALA A 108 -1.51 -8.70 -21.14
C ALA A 108 -2.82 -8.10 -21.68
N CYS A 109 -3.93 -8.20 -20.93
CA CYS A 109 -5.20 -7.55 -21.25
C CYS A 109 -5.05 -6.03 -21.31
N TRP A 110 -4.30 -5.42 -20.39
CA TRP A 110 -4.01 -3.99 -20.41
C TRP A 110 -3.29 -3.57 -21.70
N ILE A 111 -2.23 -4.31 -22.08
CA ILE A 111 -1.48 -4.06 -23.32
C ILE A 111 -2.40 -4.13 -24.53
N LEU A 112 -3.26 -5.16 -24.60
CA LEU A 112 -4.23 -5.35 -25.67
C LEU A 112 -5.23 -4.18 -25.77
N ILE A 113 -5.80 -3.72 -24.65
CA ILE A 113 -6.79 -2.64 -24.62
C ILE A 113 -6.17 -1.33 -25.14
N ILE A 114 -4.99 -0.97 -24.64
CA ILE A 114 -4.31 0.26 -25.02
C ILE A 114 -3.94 0.25 -26.49
N ARG A 115 -3.50 -0.90 -26.99
CA ARG A 115 -3.21 -1.07 -28.42
C ARG A 115 -4.47 -0.97 -29.28
N ARG A 116 -5.58 -1.64 -28.92
CA ARG A 116 -6.84 -1.63 -29.67
C ARG A 116 -7.40 -0.23 -29.82
N ARG A 117 -7.28 0.60 -28.78
CA ARG A 117 -7.68 2.02 -28.80
C ARG A 117 -7.01 2.79 -29.95
N MET A 118 -5.75 2.48 -30.26
CA MET A 118 -4.96 3.26 -31.20
C MET A 118 -5.08 2.79 -32.65
N PHE A 119 -5.47 1.53 -32.90
CA PHE A 119 -5.35 0.91 -34.23
C PHE A 119 -6.62 0.28 -34.80
N GLU A 120 -7.81 0.45 -34.20
CA GLU A 120 -9.10 -0.09 -34.71
C GLU A 120 -8.98 -1.49 -35.34
N ILE A 121 -8.39 -2.44 -34.60
CA ILE A 121 -8.08 -3.77 -35.12
C ILE A 121 -9.33 -4.65 -35.04
N GLU A 122 -9.85 -5.11 -36.18
CA GLU A 122 -11.08 -5.90 -36.28
C GLU A 122 -10.94 -7.39 -35.92
N ASN A 123 -9.74 -8.00 -35.90
CA ASN A 123 -9.63 -9.41 -35.56
C ASN A 123 -8.22 -9.85 -35.13
N GLN A 124 -8.09 -10.27 -33.88
CA GLN A 124 -6.92 -11.02 -33.38
C GLN A 124 -7.39 -12.14 -32.45
N SER A 125 -7.94 -13.20 -33.02
CA SER A 125 -8.34 -14.39 -32.26
C SER A 125 -7.13 -15.11 -31.67
N LEU A 126 -6.05 -15.27 -32.43
CA LEU A 126 -4.87 -16.06 -32.03
C LEU A 126 -4.08 -15.47 -30.86
N GLY A 127 -3.76 -14.18 -30.87
CA GLY A 127 -3.03 -13.55 -29.75
C GLY A 127 -3.80 -13.61 -28.44
N VAL A 128 -5.12 -13.42 -28.50
CA VAL A 128 -6.02 -13.57 -27.35
C VAL A 128 -6.11 -15.03 -26.91
N GLN A 129 -6.23 -15.98 -27.84
CA GLN A 129 -6.26 -17.42 -27.54
C GLN A 129 -4.98 -17.90 -26.83
N VAL A 130 -3.81 -17.41 -27.23
CA VAL A 130 -2.52 -17.74 -26.58
C VAL A 130 -2.49 -17.25 -25.13
N LEU A 131 -3.12 -16.11 -24.83
CA LEU A 131 -3.25 -15.61 -23.45
C LEU A 131 -4.22 -16.44 -22.60
N PHE A 132 -5.19 -17.13 -23.21
CA PHE A 132 -6.09 -18.04 -22.50
C PHE A 132 -5.45 -19.41 -22.20
N LEU A 133 -4.40 -19.82 -22.93
CA LEU A 133 -3.77 -21.13 -22.75
C LEU A 133 -3.25 -21.38 -21.32
N PRO A 134 -2.60 -20.42 -20.63
CA PRO A 134 -2.18 -20.59 -19.23
C PRO A 134 -3.32 -20.80 -18.25
N LEU A 135 -4.52 -20.25 -18.53
CA LEU A 135 -5.69 -20.49 -17.68
C LEU A 135 -6.15 -21.95 -17.75
N ILE A 136 -5.97 -22.61 -18.90
CA ILE A 136 -6.21 -24.04 -19.03
C ILE A 136 -5.21 -24.81 -18.17
N GLY A 137 -3.93 -24.41 -18.19
CA GLY A 137 -2.90 -24.96 -17.31
C GLY A 137 -3.25 -24.78 -15.82
N ALA A 138 -3.66 -23.57 -15.42
CA ALA A 138 -4.13 -23.27 -14.06
C ALA A 138 -5.31 -24.14 -13.66
N PHE A 139 -6.30 -24.28 -14.54
CA PHE A 139 -7.46 -25.13 -14.29
C PHE A 139 -7.08 -26.61 -14.15
N LEU A 140 -6.20 -27.13 -15.02
CA LEU A 140 -5.73 -28.51 -14.94
C LEU A 140 -4.89 -28.76 -13.67
N SER A 141 -4.12 -27.76 -13.22
CA SER A 141 -3.31 -27.87 -12.00
C SER A 141 -4.17 -28.08 -10.73
N LEU A 142 -5.45 -27.69 -10.75
CA LEU A 142 -6.38 -28.00 -9.66
C LEU A 142 -6.63 -29.50 -9.46
N PHE A 143 -6.46 -30.30 -10.52
CA PHE A 143 -6.68 -31.75 -10.50
C PHE A 143 -5.38 -32.56 -10.44
N ILE A 144 -4.34 -32.06 -11.11
CA ILE A 144 -3.07 -32.77 -11.31
C ILE A 144 -2.02 -32.34 -10.26
N GLY A 145 -2.22 -31.19 -9.60
CA GLY A 145 -1.22 -30.56 -8.73
C GLY A 145 -0.27 -29.64 -9.48
N ALA A 146 0.63 -28.98 -8.74
CA ALA A 146 1.60 -28.02 -9.29
C ALA A 146 2.67 -28.68 -10.17
N ASP A 147 2.81 -30.00 -10.12
CA ASP A 147 3.76 -30.79 -10.92
C ASP A 147 3.63 -30.54 -12.43
N LEU A 148 2.44 -30.13 -12.89
CA LEU A 148 2.21 -29.67 -14.27
C LEU A 148 3.19 -28.57 -14.69
N TYR A 149 3.53 -27.67 -13.77
CA TYR A 149 4.43 -26.55 -14.00
C TYR A 149 5.91 -26.93 -13.93
N HIS A 150 6.25 -28.12 -13.42
CA HIS A 150 7.63 -28.59 -13.36
C HIS A 150 8.28 -28.65 -14.75
N TYR A 151 7.49 -28.98 -15.77
CA TYR A 151 7.93 -29.06 -17.17
C TYR A 151 8.10 -27.69 -17.84
N ILE A 152 7.65 -26.61 -17.22
CA ILE A 152 7.77 -25.25 -17.76
C ILE A 152 9.04 -24.61 -17.17
N PRO A 153 9.99 -24.13 -18.00
CA PRO A 153 11.14 -23.36 -17.52
C PRO A 153 10.70 -22.12 -16.73
N ASN A 154 11.49 -21.69 -15.76
CA ASN A 154 11.13 -20.56 -14.88
C ASN A 154 10.91 -19.27 -15.69
N GLU A 155 11.77 -19.03 -16.67
CA GLU A 155 11.70 -17.92 -17.61
C GLU A 155 10.44 -18.01 -18.49
N GLY A 156 9.89 -19.22 -18.69
CA GLY A 156 8.71 -19.49 -19.49
C GLY A 156 7.48 -18.67 -19.08
N PHE A 157 7.33 -18.37 -17.79
CA PHE A 157 6.20 -17.57 -17.29
C PHE A 157 6.31 -16.10 -17.70
N LEU A 158 7.50 -15.49 -17.64
CA LEU A 158 7.76 -14.14 -18.16
C LEU A 158 7.68 -14.09 -19.69
N LEU A 159 8.21 -15.13 -20.34
CA LEU A 159 8.18 -15.27 -21.80
C LEU A 159 6.76 -15.27 -22.35
N LEU A 160 5.74 -15.57 -21.55
CA LEU A 160 4.34 -15.49 -21.97
C LEU A 160 3.95 -14.08 -22.44
N ILE A 161 4.31 -13.06 -21.68
CA ILE A 161 4.01 -11.65 -22.02
C ILE A 161 4.79 -11.25 -23.26
N PHE A 162 6.05 -11.68 -23.37
CA PHE A 162 6.88 -11.41 -24.54
C PHE A 162 6.37 -12.13 -25.80
N LEU A 163 5.93 -13.38 -25.67
CA LEU A 163 5.32 -14.15 -26.76
C LEU A 163 4.05 -13.47 -27.25
N PHE A 164 3.22 -12.97 -26.34
CA PHE A 164 2.07 -12.18 -26.70
C PHE A 164 2.46 -10.93 -27.49
N ILE A 165 3.42 -10.13 -27.01
CA ILE A 165 3.92 -8.94 -27.72
C ILE A 165 4.46 -9.30 -29.11
N ILE A 166 5.17 -10.42 -29.25
CA ILE A 166 5.72 -10.89 -30.53
C ILE A 166 4.60 -11.27 -31.51
N ILE A 167 3.67 -12.14 -31.09
CA ILE A 167 2.54 -12.56 -31.93
C ILE A 167 1.78 -11.32 -32.37
N ASP A 168 1.48 -10.45 -31.43
CA ASP A 168 0.76 -9.21 -31.64
C ASP A 168 1.48 -8.28 -32.63
N PHE A 169 2.81 -8.19 -32.58
CA PHE A 169 3.62 -7.47 -33.56
C PHE A 169 3.57 -8.10 -34.96
N LEU A 170 3.76 -9.42 -35.08
CA LEU A 170 3.86 -10.15 -36.35
C LEU A 170 2.60 -10.03 -37.20
N TYR A 171 1.42 -10.10 -36.57
CA TYR A 171 0.15 -10.04 -37.30
C TYR A 171 -0.14 -8.65 -37.92
N ASN A 172 0.51 -7.58 -37.44
CA ASN A 172 0.12 -6.20 -37.76
C ASN A 172 1.29 -5.32 -38.26
N THR A 173 2.13 -5.87 -39.14
CA THR A 173 3.31 -5.19 -39.71
C THR A 173 3.00 -4.06 -40.72
N ASN A 174 1.76 -3.90 -41.18
CA ASN A 174 1.38 -2.89 -42.18
C ASN A 174 0.50 -1.76 -41.60
N GLN A 175 0.98 -1.07 -40.56
CA GLN A 175 0.26 0.05 -39.93
C GLN A 175 0.74 1.41 -40.45
N GLN A 176 -0.19 2.28 -40.85
CA GLN A 176 0.09 3.68 -41.12
C GLN A 176 0.06 4.46 -39.80
N ILE A 177 1.21 4.99 -39.39
CA ILE A 177 1.34 5.84 -38.19
C ILE A 177 1.23 7.29 -38.64
N ASN A 178 0.24 8.01 -38.13
CA ASN A 178 0.09 9.46 -38.34
C ASN A 178 0.53 10.18 -37.05
N PRO A 179 1.82 10.54 -36.90
CA PRO A 179 2.30 11.21 -35.70
C PRO A 179 1.72 12.63 -35.61
N GLN A 180 1.15 12.98 -34.46
CA GLN A 180 0.70 14.35 -34.15
C GLN A 180 1.75 15.14 -33.37
N GLY A 181 2.74 14.44 -32.79
CA GLY A 181 3.89 15.02 -32.10
C GLY A 181 5.03 14.01 -31.98
N TRP A 182 5.84 14.13 -30.93
CA TRP A 182 6.93 13.19 -30.67
C TRP A 182 6.39 11.82 -30.26
N ILE A 183 6.93 10.76 -30.85
CA ILE A 183 6.57 9.35 -30.59
C ILE A 183 7.84 8.51 -30.41
N TYR A 184 7.72 7.41 -29.68
CA TYR A 184 8.79 6.41 -29.62
C TYR A 184 8.97 5.75 -30.98
N PHE A 185 10.21 5.38 -31.29
CA PHE A 185 10.55 4.73 -32.56
C PHE A 185 9.86 3.37 -32.68
N ARG A 186 9.02 3.22 -33.72
CA ARG A 186 8.27 1.99 -34.04
C ARG A 186 8.73 1.48 -35.39
N HIS A 187 9.53 0.42 -35.42
CA HIS A 187 10.02 -0.15 -36.68
C HIS A 187 9.05 -1.21 -37.22
N LYS A 188 8.88 -1.22 -38.55
CA LYS A 188 8.07 -2.22 -39.25
C LYS A 188 8.44 -3.70 -39.00
N TYR A 189 9.72 -4.01 -38.78
CA TYR A 189 10.24 -5.38 -38.71
C TYR A 189 10.83 -5.72 -37.35
N VAL A 190 10.99 -4.73 -36.47
CA VAL A 190 11.63 -4.89 -35.16
C VAL A 190 10.65 -4.46 -34.07
N PRO A 191 10.27 -5.35 -33.13
CA PRO A 191 9.41 -5.00 -32.00
C PRO A 191 10.20 -4.19 -30.97
N THR A 192 10.31 -2.88 -31.15
CA THR A 192 11.10 -2.01 -30.26
C THR A 192 10.58 -2.00 -28.82
N LEU A 193 9.27 -2.17 -28.61
CA LEU A 193 8.68 -2.39 -27.28
C LEU A 193 9.29 -3.63 -26.58
N LEU A 194 9.44 -4.74 -27.30
CA LEU A 194 10.05 -5.95 -26.76
C LEU A 194 11.53 -5.73 -26.43
N ILE A 195 12.27 -5.04 -27.31
CA ILE A 195 13.68 -4.73 -27.08
C ILE A 195 13.87 -3.89 -25.83
N ILE A 196 13.07 -2.83 -25.66
CA ILE A 196 13.14 -1.99 -24.46
C ILE A 196 12.80 -2.81 -23.22
N SER A 197 11.76 -3.64 -23.28
CA SER A 197 11.35 -4.51 -22.17
C SER A 197 12.45 -5.50 -21.76
N LEU A 198 13.09 -6.15 -22.73
CA LEU A 198 14.20 -7.08 -22.49
C LEU A 198 15.45 -6.34 -21.97
N ALA A 199 15.75 -5.16 -22.51
CA ALA A 199 16.85 -4.34 -22.02
C ALA A 199 16.62 -3.91 -20.57
N THR A 200 15.40 -3.51 -20.20
CA THR A 200 15.03 -3.22 -18.82
C THR A 200 15.24 -4.44 -17.93
N LEU A 201 14.76 -5.62 -18.33
CA LEU A 201 14.94 -6.86 -17.56
C LEU A 201 16.42 -7.21 -17.35
N LEU A 202 17.25 -7.07 -18.39
CA LEU A 202 18.69 -7.35 -18.32
C LEU A 202 19.43 -6.35 -17.44
N LEU A 203 19.04 -5.08 -17.47
CA LEU A 203 19.65 -4.02 -16.67
C LEU A 203 19.28 -4.14 -15.19
N THR A 204 18.02 -4.44 -14.88
CA THR A 204 17.55 -4.46 -13.49
C THR A 204 17.66 -5.83 -12.85
N GLN A 205 17.57 -6.91 -13.63
CA GLN A 205 17.41 -8.30 -13.14
C GLN A 205 16.16 -8.47 -12.24
N GLN A 206 15.21 -7.53 -12.30
CA GLN A 206 14.01 -7.49 -11.47
C GLN A 206 12.77 -7.66 -12.38
N ALA A 207 12.16 -8.83 -12.32
CA ALA A 207 11.01 -9.17 -13.17
C ALA A 207 9.77 -8.31 -12.86
N PHE A 208 9.37 -8.19 -11.60
CA PHE A 208 8.22 -7.37 -11.22
C PHE A 208 8.39 -5.90 -11.58
N PHE A 209 9.60 -5.36 -11.37
CA PHE A 209 9.92 -4.00 -11.80
C PHE A 209 9.69 -3.84 -13.32
N THR A 210 10.21 -4.78 -14.12
CA THR A 210 10.04 -4.76 -15.58
C THR A 210 8.57 -4.84 -15.98
N LEU A 211 7.77 -5.68 -15.32
CA LEU A 211 6.33 -5.79 -15.57
C LEU A 211 5.59 -4.47 -15.30
N ILE A 212 5.89 -3.80 -14.19
CA ILE A 212 5.29 -2.49 -13.85
C ILE A 212 5.80 -1.41 -14.82
N PHE A 213 7.07 -1.45 -15.20
CA PHE A 213 7.64 -0.56 -16.21
C PHE A 213 6.87 -0.67 -17.54
N ILE A 214 6.61 -1.89 -18.01
CA ILE A 214 5.83 -2.13 -19.24
C ILE A 214 4.41 -1.56 -19.12
N LEU A 215 3.74 -1.74 -17.97
CA LEU A 215 2.40 -1.21 -17.75
C LEU A 215 2.30 0.30 -17.99
N PHE A 216 3.30 1.07 -17.53
CA PHE A 216 3.34 2.53 -17.69
C PHE A 216 3.91 2.95 -19.05
N PHE A 217 4.85 2.19 -19.60
CA PHE A 217 5.49 2.53 -20.86
C PHE A 217 4.56 2.31 -22.08
N VAL A 218 3.73 1.26 -22.05
CA VAL A 218 2.87 0.87 -23.19
C VAL A 218 1.90 1.98 -23.66
N PRO A 219 1.17 2.69 -22.77
CA PRO A 219 0.38 3.87 -23.16
C PRO A 219 1.17 4.95 -23.89
N MET A 220 2.39 5.24 -23.43
CA MET A 220 3.25 6.24 -24.05
C MET A 220 3.81 5.77 -25.39
N TYR A 221 4.22 4.50 -25.47
CA TYR A 221 4.77 3.88 -26.67
C TYR A 221 3.77 3.87 -27.83
N TYR A 222 2.48 3.58 -27.55
CA TYR A 222 1.46 3.52 -28.59
C TYR A 222 0.80 4.86 -28.93
N SER A 223 0.93 5.88 -28.08
CA SER A 223 0.37 7.21 -28.31
C SER A 223 0.87 7.85 -29.61
N ASN A 224 0.00 8.64 -30.26
CA ASN A 224 0.36 9.46 -31.42
C ASN A 224 1.11 10.76 -31.04
N GLU A 225 1.15 11.07 -29.74
CA GLU A 225 1.90 12.16 -29.13
C GLU A 225 2.21 11.79 -27.67
N ALA A 226 3.41 11.26 -27.44
CA ALA A 226 3.79 10.70 -26.13
C ALA A 226 3.86 11.77 -25.02
N SER A 227 4.13 13.04 -25.36
CA SER A 227 4.16 14.15 -24.41
C SER A 227 2.80 14.53 -23.83
N LYS A 228 1.69 14.08 -24.43
CA LYS A 228 0.34 14.23 -23.85
C LYS A 228 0.04 13.19 -22.77
N GLU A 229 0.78 12.08 -22.75
CA GLU A 229 0.61 10.97 -21.80
C GLU A 229 1.42 11.20 -20.50
N TRP A 230 1.39 12.44 -19.97
CA TRP A 230 2.19 12.87 -18.82
C TRP A 230 1.91 12.12 -17.51
N ILE A 231 0.71 11.56 -17.37
CA ILE A 231 0.33 10.76 -16.19
C ILE A 231 1.18 9.50 -16.10
N TRP A 232 1.29 8.78 -17.23
CA TRP A 232 2.06 7.55 -17.32
C TRP A 232 3.56 7.80 -17.19
N ALA A 233 4.05 8.90 -17.76
CA ALA A 233 5.42 9.33 -17.57
C ALA A 233 5.72 9.64 -16.09
N SER A 234 4.82 10.35 -15.42
CA SER A 234 4.95 10.63 -13.99
C SER A 234 4.99 9.34 -13.16
N PHE A 235 4.16 8.34 -13.48
CA PHE A 235 4.20 7.04 -12.81
C PHE A 235 5.50 6.27 -13.09
N GLY A 236 6.01 6.31 -14.32
CA GLY A 236 7.31 5.73 -14.67
C GLY A 236 8.50 6.39 -13.97
N VAL A 237 8.47 7.72 -13.83
CA VAL A 237 9.46 8.48 -13.06
C VAL A 237 9.42 8.09 -11.59
N VAL A 238 8.22 8.04 -10.99
CA VAL A 238 8.05 7.63 -9.58
C VAL A 238 8.51 6.18 -9.38
N LEU A 239 8.22 5.27 -10.32
CA LEU A 239 8.71 3.88 -10.27
C LEU A 239 10.24 3.83 -10.21
N CYS A 240 10.93 4.59 -11.07
CA CYS A 240 12.40 4.61 -11.09
C CYS A 240 12.97 5.23 -9.82
N LEU A 241 12.40 6.36 -9.35
CA LEU A 241 12.84 7.03 -8.12
C LEU A 241 12.63 6.15 -6.89
N ALA A 242 11.43 5.58 -6.72
CA ALA A 242 11.10 4.69 -5.62
C ALA A 242 12.02 3.45 -5.60
N SER A 243 12.38 2.94 -6.79
CA SER A 243 13.25 1.75 -6.89
C SER A 243 14.70 2.07 -6.53
N ALA A 244 15.18 3.28 -6.85
CA ALA A 244 16.47 3.75 -6.36
C ALA A 244 16.46 3.99 -4.85
N TRP A 245 15.42 4.64 -4.31
CA TRP A 245 15.31 4.97 -2.88
C TRP A 245 15.18 3.74 -1.98
N SER A 246 14.51 2.69 -2.45
CA SER A 246 14.35 1.42 -1.75
C SER A 246 15.53 0.46 -1.96
N ASN A 247 16.57 0.87 -2.69
CA ASN A 247 17.71 0.03 -3.09
C ASN A 247 17.31 -1.22 -3.91
N LEU A 248 16.15 -1.20 -4.58
CA LEU A 248 15.73 -2.28 -5.47
C LEU A 248 16.59 -2.35 -6.74
N ILE A 249 17.01 -1.19 -7.26
CA ILE A 249 17.92 -1.06 -8.41
C ILE A 249 18.94 0.05 -8.14
N ASP A 250 20.10 -0.04 -8.80
CA ASP A 250 21.14 0.98 -8.70
C ASP A 250 20.68 2.35 -9.23
N VAL A 251 21.20 3.42 -8.62
CA VAL A 251 20.85 4.82 -8.93
C VAL A 251 21.13 5.18 -10.39
N LEU A 252 22.25 4.71 -10.96
CA LEU A 252 22.58 4.97 -12.36
C LEU A 252 21.58 4.27 -13.29
N THR A 253 21.25 3.01 -12.98
CA THR A 253 20.25 2.23 -13.73
C THR A 253 18.88 2.89 -13.68
N ALA A 254 18.44 3.35 -12.51
CA ALA A 254 17.22 4.12 -12.35
C ALA A 254 17.25 5.41 -13.19
N GLY A 255 18.38 6.13 -13.21
CA GLY A 255 18.57 7.33 -14.02
C GLY A 255 18.40 7.07 -15.52
N VAL A 256 19.01 5.99 -16.03
CA VAL A 256 18.88 5.59 -17.45
C VAL A 256 17.44 5.25 -17.82
N LEU A 257 16.74 4.49 -16.97
CA LEU A 257 15.35 4.10 -17.23
C LEU A 257 14.38 5.29 -17.10
N LEU A 258 14.65 6.20 -16.16
CA LEU A 258 13.88 7.43 -15.98
C LEU A 258 13.96 8.33 -17.22
N LEU A 259 15.12 8.39 -17.90
CA LEU A 259 15.26 9.14 -19.15
C LEU A 259 14.27 8.66 -20.22
N ILE A 260 13.97 7.36 -20.28
CA ILE A 260 13.00 6.82 -21.24
C ILE A 260 11.65 7.52 -21.07
N PHE A 261 11.18 7.71 -19.84
CA PHE A 261 9.92 8.38 -19.54
C PHE A 261 9.96 9.89 -19.77
N ILE A 262 11.10 10.57 -19.59
CA ILE A 262 11.19 12.04 -19.74
C ILE A 262 11.52 12.46 -21.19
N THR A 263 12.10 11.57 -21.99
CA THR A 263 12.51 11.84 -23.39
C THR A 263 11.45 12.55 -24.25
N PRO A 264 10.14 12.22 -24.19
CA PRO A 264 9.14 12.92 -25.00
C PRO A 264 9.12 14.43 -24.82
N TRP A 265 9.35 14.92 -23.59
CA TRP A 265 9.37 16.35 -23.28
C TRP A 265 10.70 16.99 -23.63
N LEU A 266 11.81 16.27 -23.46
CA LEU A 266 13.15 16.77 -23.85
C LEU A 266 13.28 16.97 -25.36
N MET A 267 12.55 16.17 -26.14
CA MET A 267 12.61 16.19 -27.61
C MET A 267 11.45 16.97 -28.25
N GLN A 268 10.46 17.39 -27.46
CA GLN A 268 9.37 18.20 -27.97
C GLN A 268 9.90 19.61 -28.27
N LYS A 269 9.70 20.08 -29.51
CA LYS A 269 9.98 21.48 -29.84
C LYS A 269 9.00 22.36 -29.09
N ASP A 270 9.50 23.46 -28.51
CA ASP A 270 8.69 24.43 -27.77
C ASP A 270 7.42 24.78 -28.56
N GLN A 271 6.28 24.37 -28.02
CA GLN A 271 5.00 24.93 -28.42
C GLN A 271 4.78 26.11 -27.48
N ASP A 272 4.62 27.31 -28.03
CA ASP A 272 4.18 28.49 -27.29
C ASP A 272 2.84 28.15 -26.61
N SER A 273 2.91 27.78 -25.34
CA SER A 273 1.73 27.52 -24.53
C SER A 273 1.41 28.80 -23.79
N ASP A 274 0.39 29.53 -24.26
CA ASP A 274 -0.09 30.81 -23.71
C ASP A 274 -0.61 30.75 -22.25
N VAL A 275 -0.40 29.65 -21.54
CA VAL A 275 -0.93 29.43 -20.19
C VAL A 275 0.20 29.34 -19.18
N GLU A 276 0.59 30.49 -18.63
CA GLU A 276 1.54 30.56 -17.53
C GLU A 276 1.02 29.79 -16.30
N PHE A 277 1.89 28.95 -15.74
CA PHE A 277 1.64 28.28 -14.47
C PHE A 277 1.68 29.30 -13.33
N SER A 278 0.64 29.33 -12.49
CA SER A 278 0.61 30.24 -11.33
C SER A 278 -0.14 29.64 -10.15
N LEU A 279 0.60 29.42 -9.05
CA LEU A 279 0.07 28.95 -7.77
C LEU A 279 -0.84 29.99 -7.08
N PHE A 280 -0.82 31.25 -7.50
CA PHE A 280 -1.72 32.30 -7.03
C PHE A 280 -3.05 32.31 -7.79
N SER A 281 -3.21 31.48 -8.82
CA SER A 281 -4.46 31.39 -9.57
C SER A 281 -5.37 30.31 -9.01
N LYS A 282 -6.66 30.63 -8.90
CA LYS A 282 -7.70 29.67 -8.49
C LYS A 282 -7.77 28.47 -9.42
N ARG A 283 -7.58 28.69 -10.73
CA ARG A 283 -7.62 27.63 -11.75
C ARG A 283 -6.56 26.56 -11.48
N TRP A 284 -5.31 26.95 -11.23
CA TRP A 284 -4.23 25.99 -10.97
C TRP A 284 -4.36 25.33 -9.60
N GLN A 285 -4.73 26.07 -8.55
CA GLN A 285 -4.99 25.46 -7.23
C GLN A 285 -6.08 24.38 -7.29
N GLN A 286 -7.18 24.63 -8.01
CA GLN A 286 -8.23 23.62 -8.19
C GLN A 286 -7.77 22.44 -9.06
N LYS A 287 -6.97 22.69 -10.10
CA LYS A 287 -6.38 21.59 -10.89
C LYS A 287 -5.50 20.71 -10.00
N ILE A 288 -4.64 21.30 -9.17
CA ILE A 288 -3.74 20.57 -8.25
C ILE A 288 -4.57 19.76 -7.25
N ALA A 289 -5.58 20.37 -6.62
CA ALA A 289 -6.47 19.69 -5.69
C ALA A 289 -7.14 18.45 -6.33
N LEU A 290 -7.74 18.62 -7.50
CA LEU A 290 -8.51 17.55 -8.15
C LEU A 290 -7.61 16.46 -8.75
N TRP A 291 -6.50 16.82 -9.41
CA TRP A 291 -5.53 15.84 -9.90
C TRP A 291 -4.74 15.17 -8.79
N GLY A 292 -4.48 15.88 -7.69
CA GLY A 292 -3.75 15.35 -6.53
C GLY A 292 -4.40 14.10 -5.96
N SER A 293 -5.73 14.04 -5.95
CA SER A 293 -6.47 12.85 -5.49
C SER A 293 -6.17 11.56 -6.28
N VAL A 294 -5.80 11.68 -7.56
CA VAL A 294 -5.42 10.54 -8.41
C VAL A 294 -3.91 10.36 -8.42
N MET A 295 -3.16 11.45 -8.66
CA MET A 295 -1.71 11.40 -8.83
C MET A 295 -1.00 11.01 -7.53
N ILE A 296 -1.31 11.66 -6.41
CA ILE A 296 -0.61 11.42 -5.13
C ILE A 296 -0.88 10.00 -4.65
N VAL A 297 -2.13 9.55 -4.70
CA VAL A 297 -2.52 8.20 -4.27
C VAL A 297 -1.89 7.13 -5.16
N SER A 298 -1.89 7.32 -6.49
CA SER A 298 -1.29 6.36 -7.41
C SER A 298 0.23 6.33 -7.32
N SER A 299 0.87 7.48 -7.11
CA SER A 299 2.32 7.55 -6.89
C SER A 299 2.73 6.95 -5.55
N TYR A 300 1.93 7.16 -4.49
CA TYR A 300 2.14 6.50 -3.20
C TYR A 300 1.94 4.99 -3.32
N LEU A 301 0.93 4.52 -4.06
CA LEU A 301 0.76 3.10 -4.39
C LEU A 301 2.01 2.51 -5.08
N ILE A 302 2.60 3.23 -6.04
CA ILE A 302 3.85 2.82 -6.71
C ILE A 302 5.01 2.76 -5.72
N LEU A 303 5.13 3.74 -4.82
CA LEU A 303 6.12 3.69 -3.75
C LEU A 303 5.93 2.45 -2.88
N THR A 304 4.72 2.23 -2.36
CA THR A 304 4.39 1.12 -1.46
C THR A 304 4.67 -0.24 -2.11
N ILE A 305 4.25 -0.46 -3.36
CA ILE A 305 4.53 -1.75 -4.04
C ILE A 305 6.03 -1.95 -4.26
N VAL A 306 6.79 -0.90 -4.57
CA VAL A 306 8.24 -0.99 -4.77
C VAL A 306 8.97 -1.28 -3.47
N ILE A 307 8.64 -0.60 -2.37
CA ILE A 307 9.23 -0.91 -1.05
C ILE A 307 8.85 -2.34 -0.66
N LEU A 308 7.63 -2.79 -0.93
CA LEU A 308 7.22 -4.18 -0.65
C LEU A 308 8.08 -5.17 -1.45
N ILE A 309 8.31 -4.93 -2.74
CA ILE A 309 9.21 -5.76 -3.57
C ILE A 309 10.67 -5.67 -3.09
N ALA A 310 11.10 -4.55 -2.51
CA ALA A 310 12.45 -4.42 -1.95
C ALA A 310 12.60 -5.10 -0.57
N SER A 311 11.52 -5.24 0.20
CA SER A 311 11.50 -5.78 1.55
C SER A 311 11.39 -7.31 1.63
N ILE A 312 11.92 -8.04 0.65
CA ILE A 312 11.85 -9.51 0.60
C ILE A 312 12.64 -10.13 1.75
N ASP A 313 13.89 -9.70 1.92
CA ASP A 313 14.84 -10.26 2.89
C ASP A 313 14.85 -9.50 4.23
N SER A 314 14.47 -8.22 4.23
CA SER A 314 14.42 -7.39 5.45
C SER A 314 13.21 -6.47 5.45
N ILE A 315 12.66 -6.28 6.65
CA ILE A 315 11.64 -5.25 6.89
C ILE A 315 12.34 -3.89 6.81
N ASN A 316 11.80 -2.96 6.02
CA ASN A 316 12.35 -1.60 5.86
C ASN A 316 11.37 -0.57 6.45
N PHE A 317 11.29 -0.48 7.79
CA PHE A 317 10.38 0.43 8.49
C PHE A 317 10.66 1.90 8.09
N GLU A 318 11.93 2.27 8.09
CA GLU A 318 12.44 3.61 7.85
C GLU A 318 12.10 4.10 6.44
N ALA A 319 12.17 3.20 5.45
CA ALA A 319 11.91 3.54 4.06
C ALA A 319 10.46 3.99 3.84
N HIS A 320 9.49 3.29 4.44
CA HIS A 320 8.10 3.65 4.30
C HIS A 320 7.77 4.98 4.98
N GLU A 321 8.33 5.19 6.17
CA GLU A 321 8.15 6.41 6.96
C GLU A 321 8.76 7.64 6.31
N LEU A 322 10.03 7.54 5.89
CA LEU A 322 10.77 8.64 5.29
C LEU A 322 10.23 8.99 3.90
N TYR A 323 10.07 7.99 3.03
CA TYR A 323 9.64 8.22 1.65
C TYR A 323 8.13 8.46 1.54
N GLY A 324 7.33 8.05 2.53
CA GLY A 324 5.90 8.35 2.61
C GLY A 324 5.59 9.80 3.02
N ALA A 325 6.45 10.43 3.83
CA ALA A 325 6.21 11.79 4.34
C ALA A 325 5.98 12.86 3.26
N PRO A 326 6.72 12.91 2.14
CA PRO A 326 6.43 13.82 1.03
C PRO A 326 5.02 13.64 0.43
N PHE A 327 4.47 12.41 0.42
CA PHE A 327 3.12 12.14 -0.08
C PHE A 327 2.05 12.62 0.91
N ILE A 328 2.29 12.50 2.21
CA ILE A 328 1.41 13.09 3.25
C ILE A 328 1.39 14.62 3.11
N LEU A 329 2.54 15.25 2.89
CA LEU A 329 2.63 16.69 2.64
C LEU A 329 1.91 17.09 1.35
N ALA A 330 2.13 16.37 0.25
CA ALA A 330 1.43 16.62 -1.01
C ALA A 330 -0.09 16.47 -0.85
N PHE A 331 -0.53 15.45 -0.10
CA PHE A 331 -1.94 15.22 0.22
C PHE A 331 -2.54 16.39 0.99
N THR A 332 -1.89 16.86 2.06
CA THR A 332 -2.37 17.99 2.87
C THR A 332 -2.42 19.29 2.06
N VAL A 333 -1.44 19.54 1.18
CA VAL A 333 -1.46 20.67 0.25
C VAL A 333 -2.65 20.59 -0.72
N ALA A 334 -2.85 19.44 -1.38
CA ALA A 334 -3.98 19.24 -2.29
C ALA A 334 -5.33 19.38 -1.58
N MET A 335 -5.43 18.84 -0.36
CA MET A 335 -6.59 18.96 0.52
C MET A 335 -6.88 20.42 0.87
N MET A 336 -5.86 21.18 1.28
CA MET A 336 -6.03 22.60 1.64
C MET A 336 -6.46 23.47 0.46
N PHE A 337 -5.94 23.23 -0.75
CA PHE A 337 -6.43 23.89 -1.95
C PHE A 337 -7.89 23.54 -2.26
N TYR A 338 -8.33 22.32 -1.98
CA TYR A 338 -9.72 21.91 -2.15
C TYR A 338 -10.65 22.54 -1.09
N LEU A 339 -10.25 22.52 0.18
CA LEU A 339 -11.05 23.01 1.30
C LEU A 339 -11.20 24.53 1.25
N ASN A 340 -10.15 25.25 0.89
CA ASN A 340 -10.18 26.71 0.77
C ASN A 340 -10.56 27.21 -0.64
N ARG A 341 -11.25 26.38 -1.44
CA ARG A 341 -11.68 26.73 -2.81
C ARG A 341 -12.60 27.97 -2.89
N SER A 342 -13.26 28.33 -1.81
CA SER A 342 -14.11 29.53 -1.72
C SER A 342 -13.31 30.80 -1.41
N SER A 343 -12.18 30.66 -0.74
CA SER A 343 -11.32 31.76 -0.29
C SER A 343 -10.47 32.34 -1.43
N GLU A 344 -9.83 33.48 -1.17
CA GLU A 344 -8.85 34.03 -2.10
C GLU A 344 -7.63 33.10 -2.22
N PRO A 345 -7.14 32.84 -3.45
CA PRO A 345 -6.04 31.90 -3.67
C PRO A 345 -4.73 32.35 -3.02
N LYS A 346 -4.49 33.68 -2.95
CA LYS A 346 -3.32 34.26 -2.27
C LYS A 346 -3.28 33.92 -0.78
N ASN A 347 -4.43 34.01 -0.10
CA ASN A 347 -4.52 33.74 1.34
C ASN A 347 -4.28 32.25 1.62
N THR A 348 -4.80 31.37 0.79
CA THR A 348 -4.57 29.92 0.92
C THR A 348 -3.10 29.58 0.75
N PHE A 349 -2.45 30.16 -0.26
CA PHE A 349 -1.02 29.95 -0.50
C PHE A 349 -0.16 30.50 0.63
N PHE A 350 -0.48 31.69 1.15
CA PHE A 350 0.21 32.28 2.30
C PHE A 350 0.06 31.43 3.56
N LEU A 351 -1.15 30.93 3.84
CA LEU A 351 -1.39 30.01 4.96
C LEU A 351 -0.52 28.76 4.84
N LEU A 352 -0.45 28.15 3.65
CA LEU A 352 0.39 26.97 3.41
C LEU A 352 1.87 27.28 3.67
N ILE A 353 2.40 28.41 3.18
CA ILE A 353 3.78 28.80 3.45
C ILE A 353 4.03 28.95 4.95
N VAL A 354 3.12 29.64 5.66
CA VAL A 354 3.28 29.85 7.11
C VAL A 354 3.31 28.52 7.85
N VAL A 355 2.40 27.59 7.55
CA VAL A 355 2.36 26.29 8.21
C VAL A 355 3.59 25.46 7.87
N VAL A 356 4.04 25.45 6.60
CA VAL A 356 5.27 24.76 6.19
C VAL A 356 6.49 25.33 6.91
N LEU A 357 6.61 26.65 7.03
CA LEU A 357 7.70 27.31 7.77
C LEU A 357 7.68 26.93 9.25
N ILE A 358 6.51 26.89 9.89
CA ILE A 358 6.34 26.43 11.27
C ILE A 358 6.76 24.96 11.40
N SER A 359 6.30 24.09 10.50
CA SER A 359 6.67 22.67 10.46
C SER A 359 8.18 22.47 10.35
N PHE A 360 8.85 23.18 9.45
CA PHE A 360 10.32 23.10 9.32
C PHE A 360 11.04 23.65 10.56
N THR A 361 10.54 24.73 11.15
CA THR A 361 11.11 25.30 12.37
C THR A 361 11.02 24.30 13.52
N LEU A 362 9.85 23.69 13.72
CA LEU A 362 9.66 22.68 14.77
C LEU A 362 10.49 21.43 14.51
N SER A 363 10.56 20.98 13.26
CA SER A 363 11.39 19.83 12.86
C SER A 363 12.87 20.04 13.16
N ILE A 364 13.41 21.24 12.94
CA ILE A 364 14.85 21.51 13.13
C ILE A 364 15.19 21.78 14.59
N PHE A 365 14.36 22.53 15.30
CA PHE A 365 14.69 23.00 16.66
C PHE A 365 14.14 22.11 17.78
N PHE A 366 13.08 21.33 17.51
CA PHE A 366 12.38 20.54 18.53
C PHE A 366 12.09 19.09 18.10
N PRO A 367 12.97 18.36 17.39
CA PRO A 367 12.69 17.00 16.93
C PRO A 367 12.30 16.07 18.11
N HIS A 368 12.95 16.24 19.27
CA HIS A 368 12.78 15.41 20.46
C HIS A 368 11.56 15.73 21.33
N ALA A 369 10.78 16.77 20.99
CA ALA A 369 9.72 17.28 21.87
C ALA A 369 8.42 16.45 21.84
N LEU A 370 8.31 15.46 20.94
CA LEU A 370 7.09 14.68 20.75
C LEU A 370 6.99 13.46 21.67
N GLY A 371 8.07 13.09 22.35
CA GLY A 371 8.13 11.90 23.22
C GLY A 371 8.10 10.59 22.43
N ALA A 372 7.91 9.47 23.14
CA ALA A 372 8.07 8.12 22.59
C ALA A 372 9.47 7.99 21.94
N ASP A 373 9.55 7.43 20.74
CA ASP A 373 10.83 7.20 20.06
C ASP A 373 11.19 8.33 19.10
N SER A 374 10.78 9.57 19.41
CA SER A 374 11.08 10.76 18.58
C SER A 374 12.56 10.98 18.31
N ASP A 375 13.40 10.45 19.19
CA ASP A 375 14.86 10.62 19.21
C ASP A 375 15.59 9.55 18.40
N SER A 376 14.86 8.52 17.95
CA SER A 376 15.45 7.47 17.11
C SER A 376 15.73 8.01 15.70
N SER A 377 16.93 7.69 15.21
CA SER A 377 17.43 8.13 13.92
C SER A 377 16.90 7.25 12.79
N VAL A 378 16.26 7.85 11.79
CA VAL A 378 15.81 7.17 10.54
C VAL A 378 16.92 7.20 9.49
N SER A 379 17.77 8.22 9.52
CA SER A 379 18.96 8.33 8.69
C SER A 379 20.07 9.01 9.49
N SER A 380 21.27 9.13 8.91
CA SER A 380 22.40 9.81 9.56
C SER A 380 22.15 11.28 9.93
N ILE A 381 21.07 11.89 9.44
CA ILE A 381 20.76 13.32 9.61
C ILE A 381 19.32 13.56 10.11
N ILE A 382 18.42 12.59 9.98
CA ILE A 382 16.98 12.79 10.19
C ILE A 382 16.46 11.81 11.25
N ASP A 383 15.85 12.37 12.30
CA ASP A 383 15.17 11.64 13.35
C ASP A 383 13.67 11.49 13.07
N ARG A 384 13.02 10.49 13.68
CA ARG A 384 11.57 10.25 13.54
C ARG A 384 10.74 11.48 13.91
N GLY A 385 11.12 12.18 14.99
CA GLY A 385 10.47 13.41 15.43
C GLY A 385 10.52 14.55 14.39
N SER A 386 11.58 14.64 13.60
CA SER A 386 11.68 15.60 12.49
C SER A 386 10.62 15.34 11.43
N ILE A 387 10.45 14.08 11.02
CA ILE A 387 9.46 13.67 10.01
C ILE A 387 8.04 13.90 10.54
N ALA A 388 7.81 13.65 11.84
CA ALA A 388 6.53 13.89 12.49
C ALA A 388 6.18 15.39 12.49
N TRP A 389 7.12 16.29 12.78
CA TRP A 389 6.89 17.74 12.73
C TRP A 389 6.63 18.30 11.33
N ILE A 390 7.16 17.67 10.29
CA ILE A 390 6.83 18.01 8.91
C ILE A 390 5.35 17.66 8.60
N SER A 391 4.87 16.55 9.15
CA SER A 391 3.56 15.98 8.80
C SER A 391 2.41 16.47 9.70
N LEU A 392 2.59 16.47 11.02
CA LEU A 392 1.52 16.71 12.00
C LEU A 392 0.89 18.11 11.91
N PRO A 393 1.64 19.23 11.89
CA PRO A 393 1.03 20.55 11.81
C PRO A 393 0.20 20.74 10.54
N MET A 394 0.69 20.22 9.41
CA MET A 394 -0.03 20.25 8.12
C MET A 394 -1.35 19.46 8.18
N LEU A 395 -1.35 18.29 8.83
CA LEU A 395 -2.56 17.48 9.03
C LEU A 395 -3.55 18.16 10.00
N LEU A 396 -3.06 18.70 11.11
CA LEU A 396 -3.87 19.37 12.14
C LEU A 396 -4.60 20.59 11.56
N VAL A 397 -3.94 21.39 10.73
CA VAL A 397 -4.56 22.57 10.08
C VAL A 397 -5.70 22.16 9.15
N CYS A 398 -5.70 20.96 8.57
CA CYS A 398 -6.79 20.49 7.71
C CYS A 398 -8.10 20.21 8.50
N ILE A 399 -8.01 19.91 9.80
CA ILE A 399 -9.16 19.53 10.62
C ILE A 399 -10.22 20.64 10.68
N GLY A 400 -9.80 21.89 10.94
CA GLY A 400 -10.71 23.03 11.08
C GLY A 400 -11.58 23.27 9.83
N PRO A 401 -10.96 23.44 8.64
CA PRO A 401 -11.70 23.59 7.39
C PRO A 401 -12.58 22.37 7.04
N LEU A 402 -12.16 21.15 7.36
CA LEU A 402 -13.00 19.94 7.18
C LEU A 402 -14.27 20.00 8.03
N PHE A 403 -14.14 20.31 9.33
CA PHE A 403 -15.31 20.49 10.20
C PHE A 403 -16.22 21.61 9.72
N SER A 404 -15.65 22.72 9.25
CA SER A 404 -16.40 23.84 8.68
C SER A 404 -17.21 23.41 7.45
N GLU A 405 -16.62 22.65 6.54
CA GLU A 405 -17.30 22.16 5.35
C GLU A 405 -18.39 21.14 5.69
N ILE A 406 -18.16 20.23 6.64
CA ILE A 406 -19.19 19.32 7.16
C ILE A 406 -20.37 20.12 7.74
N LYS A 407 -20.09 21.09 8.63
CA LYS A 407 -21.12 21.96 9.22
C LYS A 407 -21.89 22.75 8.17
N SER A 408 -21.20 23.27 7.16
CA SER A 408 -21.81 23.97 6.01
C SER A 408 -22.76 23.05 5.25
N GLN A 409 -22.35 21.82 4.93
CA GLN A 409 -23.20 20.86 4.22
C GLN A 409 -24.39 20.36 5.05
N VAL A 410 -24.27 20.32 6.39
CA VAL A 410 -25.39 19.99 7.29
C VAL A 410 -26.41 21.13 7.33
N THR A 411 -25.95 22.36 7.54
CA THR A 411 -26.81 23.55 7.69
C THR A 411 -27.38 24.08 6.37
N ARG A 412 -26.82 23.69 5.23
CA ARG A 412 -27.31 24.08 3.90
C ARG A 412 -28.78 23.68 3.72
N LYS A 413 -29.62 24.69 3.41
CA LYS A 413 -31.01 24.49 2.99
C LYS A 413 -31.03 23.67 1.69
N SER A 414 -31.56 22.45 1.76
CA SER A 414 -31.67 21.54 0.62
C SER A 414 -32.82 20.58 0.87
N SER A 415 -33.58 20.28 -0.19
CA SER A 415 -34.70 19.35 -0.17
C SER A 415 -34.28 17.89 0.05
N LYS A 416 -32.99 17.58 -0.09
CA LYS A 416 -32.45 16.22 0.11
C LYS A 416 -32.15 15.97 1.58
N PRO A 417 -32.57 14.82 2.15
CA PRO A 417 -32.20 14.43 3.51
C PRO A 417 -30.69 14.24 3.63
N LEU A 418 -30.15 14.43 4.84
CA LEU A 418 -28.70 14.42 5.10
C LEU A 418 -28.02 13.13 4.62
N LEU A 419 -28.65 11.97 4.86
CA LEU A 419 -28.19 10.65 4.44
C LEU A 419 -28.09 10.46 2.91
N LYS A 420 -28.72 11.33 2.11
CA LYS A 420 -28.64 11.30 0.64
C LYS A 420 -27.66 12.33 0.06
N ARG A 421 -26.97 13.11 0.91
CA ARG A 421 -26.02 14.15 0.48
C ARG A 421 -24.62 13.56 0.32
N ILE A 422 -24.29 13.13 -0.90
CA ILE A 422 -22.95 12.60 -1.25
C ILE A 422 -21.81 13.55 -0.82
N PRO A 423 -21.89 14.88 -1.02
CA PRO A 423 -20.81 15.78 -0.59
C PRO A 423 -20.60 15.77 0.92
N LEU A 424 -21.66 15.72 1.73
CA LEU A 424 -21.53 15.65 3.19
C LEU A 424 -20.76 14.39 3.59
N ALA A 425 -21.20 13.24 3.08
CA ALA A 425 -20.58 11.96 3.37
C ALA A 425 -19.12 11.89 2.88
N ALA A 426 -18.81 12.48 1.72
CA ALA A 426 -17.42 12.57 1.23
C ALA A 426 -16.52 13.37 2.17
N HIS A 427 -16.96 14.51 2.71
CA HIS A 427 -16.14 15.27 3.67
C HIS A 427 -15.97 14.53 5.00
N ILE A 428 -16.96 13.74 5.43
CA ILE A 428 -16.83 12.84 6.59
C ILE A 428 -15.73 11.80 6.34
N VAL A 429 -15.68 11.19 5.15
CA VAL A 429 -14.61 10.24 4.79
C VAL A 429 -13.24 10.93 4.86
N HIS A 430 -13.09 12.12 4.29
CA HIS A 430 -11.81 12.84 4.31
C HIS A 430 -11.39 13.28 5.73
N LEU A 431 -12.35 13.66 6.59
CA LEU A 431 -12.07 13.92 8.01
C LEU A 431 -11.55 12.66 8.70
N GLY A 432 -12.23 11.53 8.51
CA GLY A 432 -11.77 10.25 9.05
C GLY A 432 -10.36 9.88 8.55
N LEU A 433 -10.06 10.13 7.27
CA LEU A 433 -8.72 9.91 6.71
C LEU A 433 -7.65 10.80 7.36
N VAL A 434 -7.92 12.09 7.55
CA VAL A 434 -6.95 12.99 8.23
C VAL A 434 -6.70 12.55 9.67
N LEU A 435 -7.75 12.17 10.42
CA LEU A 435 -7.62 11.68 11.79
C LEU A 435 -6.84 10.35 11.85
N LEU A 436 -7.11 9.46 10.90
CA LEU A 436 -6.39 8.19 10.77
C LEU A 436 -4.90 8.43 10.49
N ILE A 437 -4.55 9.34 9.57
CA ILE A 437 -3.14 9.65 9.28
C ILE A 437 -2.45 10.30 10.49
N ILE A 438 -3.14 11.16 11.24
CA ILE A 438 -2.57 11.72 12.49
C ILE A 438 -2.28 10.61 13.50
N GLY A 439 -3.24 9.73 13.74
CA GLY A 439 -3.05 8.57 14.60
C GLY A 439 -1.95 7.63 14.08
N HIS A 440 -1.83 7.45 12.76
CA HIS A 440 -0.78 6.67 12.13
C HIS A 440 0.59 7.29 12.44
N VAL A 441 0.79 8.58 12.18
CA VAL A 441 2.03 9.28 12.52
C VAL A 441 2.38 9.12 14.02
N SER A 442 1.40 9.16 14.91
CA SER A 442 1.66 8.94 16.34
C SER A 442 2.00 7.49 16.72
N THR A 443 1.41 6.49 16.05
CA THR A 443 1.53 5.07 16.44
C THR A 443 2.54 4.25 15.63
N THR A 444 3.00 4.79 14.50
CA THR A 444 3.96 4.12 13.61
C THR A 444 5.22 4.92 13.43
N LEU A 445 5.11 6.23 13.15
CA LEU A 445 6.29 7.06 12.96
C LEU A 445 6.96 7.43 14.29
N LEU A 446 6.23 7.64 15.38
CA LEU A 446 6.83 7.95 16.68
C LEU A 446 7.16 6.72 17.55
N VAL A 447 6.91 5.52 17.05
CA VAL A 447 7.19 4.27 17.77
C VAL A 447 8.09 3.40 16.90
N ASP A 448 9.36 3.32 17.25
CA ASP A 448 10.37 2.52 16.57
C ASP A 448 10.22 1.04 16.92
N ARG A 449 9.68 0.28 15.98
CA ARG A 449 9.45 -1.16 16.19
C ARG A 449 10.69 -2.01 16.01
N GLY A 450 11.75 -1.46 15.43
CA GLY A 450 13.04 -2.12 15.31
C GLY A 450 13.87 -2.02 16.60
N ASP A 451 13.53 -1.11 17.51
CA ASP A 451 14.32 -0.89 18.71
C ASP A 451 14.17 -2.04 19.71
N ALA A 452 15.31 -2.51 20.22
CA ALA A 452 15.39 -3.54 21.23
C ALA A 452 14.96 -3.04 22.63
N SER A 453 14.93 -1.71 22.85
CA SER A 453 14.47 -1.11 24.10
C SER A 453 13.05 -1.55 24.49
N HIS A 454 12.16 -1.74 23.50
CA HIS A 454 10.79 -2.22 23.71
C HIS A 454 10.70 -3.68 24.22
N ARG A 455 11.80 -4.42 24.24
CA ARG A 455 11.84 -5.81 24.73
C ARG A 455 12.15 -5.83 26.23
N VAL A 456 11.12 -5.94 27.03
CA VAL A 456 11.21 -5.96 28.49
C VAL A 456 11.34 -7.40 28.98
N THR A 457 12.31 -7.64 29.87
CA THR A 457 12.42 -8.94 30.57
C THR A 457 11.73 -8.80 31.93
N LEU A 458 10.69 -9.61 32.13
CA LEU A 458 9.90 -9.69 33.35
C LEU A 458 10.38 -10.88 34.20
N ILE A 459 10.40 -10.67 35.51
CA ILE A 459 10.73 -11.67 36.52
C ILE A 459 9.44 -11.97 37.28
N LYS A 460 9.16 -13.24 37.56
CA LYS A 460 7.93 -13.66 38.24
C LYS A 460 7.82 -12.99 39.61
N ASP A 461 6.62 -12.49 39.93
CA ASP A 461 6.29 -11.80 41.19
C ASP A 461 7.13 -10.53 41.49
N GLU A 462 7.84 -9.99 40.49
CA GLU A 462 8.57 -8.72 40.61
C GLU A 462 8.02 -7.66 39.66
N ILE A 463 7.96 -6.42 40.15
CA ILE A 463 7.49 -5.28 39.36
C ILE A 463 8.67 -4.63 38.65
N ILE A 464 8.68 -4.71 37.32
CA ILE A 464 9.68 -4.08 36.46
C ILE A 464 9.12 -2.77 35.90
N ILE A 465 9.82 -1.66 36.13
CA ILE A 465 9.41 -0.34 35.63
C ILE A 465 10.05 -0.08 34.27
N HIS A 466 9.22 0.22 33.26
CA HIS A 466 9.66 0.58 31.92
C HIS A 466 8.69 1.59 31.28
N GLU A 467 9.22 2.66 30.69
CA GLU A 467 8.43 3.72 30.00
C GLU A 467 7.28 4.31 30.83
N GLY A 468 7.48 4.49 32.14
CA GLY A 468 6.48 5.08 33.05
C GLY A 468 5.36 4.11 33.49
N TYR A 469 5.54 2.81 33.27
CA TYR A 469 4.63 1.76 33.75
C TYR A 469 5.40 0.70 34.53
N GLY A 470 4.76 0.14 35.56
CA GLY A 470 5.23 -1.06 36.25
C GLY A 470 4.54 -2.29 35.67
N TYR A 471 5.31 -3.33 35.34
CA TYR A 471 4.83 -4.60 34.81
C TYR A 471 5.19 -5.71 35.78
N GLU A 472 4.20 -6.48 36.21
CA GLU A 472 4.36 -7.62 37.11
C GLU A 472 3.91 -8.88 36.38
N PHE A 473 4.79 -9.87 36.30
CA PHE A 473 4.47 -11.18 35.74
C PHE A 473 3.92 -12.07 36.86
N ASN A 474 2.61 -12.36 36.83
CA ASN A 474 1.92 -13.09 37.90
C ASN A 474 2.00 -14.61 37.68
N ASP A 475 1.52 -15.09 36.54
CA ASP A 475 1.44 -16.53 36.29
C ASP A 475 1.41 -16.91 34.80
N VAL A 476 1.60 -18.21 34.52
CA VAL A 476 1.55 -18.77 33.15
C VAL A 476 0.31 -19.63 33.00
N HIS A 477 -0.56 -19.25 32.07
CA HIS A 477 -1.76 -20.00 31.75
C HIS A 477 -1.54 -20.90 30.53
N ILE A 478 -1.81 -22.20 30.67
CA ILE A 478 -1.65 -23.17 29.57
C ILE A 478 -2.94 -23.94 29.40
N THR A 479 -3.45 -23.96 28.17
CA THR A 479 -4.64 -24.75 27.83
C THR A 479 -4.48 -25.43 26.48
N SER A 480 -5.08 -26.61 26.35
CA SER A 480 -5.21 -27.35 25.09
C SER A 480 -6.68 -27.65 24.75
N GLN A 481 -7.62 -27.10 25.52
CA GLN A 481 -9.05 -27.37 25.36
C GLN A 481 -9.81 -26.06 25.13
N GLY A 482 -10.83 -26.11 24.26
CA GLY A 482 -11.71 -24.96 24.01
C GLY A 482 -11.09 -23.86 23.13
N LEU A 483 -10.01 -24.16 22.41
CA LEU A 483 -9.39 -23.22 21.46
C LEU A 483 -10.20 -23.17 20.15
N GLU A 484 -10.47 -21.97 19.63
CA GLU A 484 -11.10 -21.81 18.31
C GLU A 484 -10.19 -22.32 17.18
N VAL A 485 -8.88 -22.09 17.32
CA VAL A 485 -7.83 -22.51 16.41
C VAL A 485 -6.57 -22.90 17.20
N GLY A 486 -5.80 -23.85 16.66
CA GLY A 486 -4.61 -24.40 17.33
C GLY A 486 -4.92 -25.56 18.27
N ASP A 487 -3.87 -26.30 18.61
CA ASP A 487 -3.93 -27.52 19.43
C ASP A 487 -3.38 -27.28 20.86
N GLY A 488 -2.85 -26.09 21.13
CA GLY A 488 -2.36 -25.68 22.45
C GLY A 488 -2.12 -24.17 22.55
N TYR A 489 -2.24 -23.62 23.75
CA TYR A 489 -2.05 -22.21 24.07
C TYR A 489 -1.17 -22.07 25.30
N VAL A 490 -0.25 -21.10 25.26
CA VAL A 490 0.55 -20.65 26.41
C VAL A 490 0.41 -19.14 26.49
N GLY A 491 -0.22 -18.65 27.55
CA GLY A 491 -0.41 -17.23 27.86
C GLY A 491 0.29 -16.86 29.16
N ILE A 492 0.56 -15.57 29.33
CA ILE A 492 1.28 -15.02 30.47
C ILE A 492 0.49 -13.88 31.05
N GLU A 493 0.11 -14.00 32.31
CA GLU A 493 -0.67 -12.99 33.01
C GLU A 493 0.24 -11.87 33.50
N ILE A 494 -0.01 -10.65 33.02
CA ILE A 494 0.77 -9.46 33.35
C ILE A 494 -0.14 -8.41 33.99
N SER A 495 0.11 -8.10 35.26
CA SER A 495 -0.50 -6.95 35.93
C SER A 495 0.26 -5.67 35.57
N ILE A 496 -0.48 -4.61 35.28
CA ILE A 496 0.10 -3.33 34.85
C ILE A 496 -0.25 -2.25 35.87
N TYR A 497 0.75 -1.45 36.25
CA TYR A 497 0.67 -0.37 37.22
C TYR A 497 1.13 0.94 36.61
N GLU A 498 0.54 2.05 37.05
CA GLU A 498 1.08 3.39 36.75
C GLU A 498 2.39 3.58 37.54
N ALA A 499 3.44 4.11 36.92
CA ALA A 499 4.71 4.38 37.61
C ALA A 499 5.15 5.84 37.42
N SER A 500 5.61 6.46 38.49
CA SER A 500 6.21 7.80 38.46
C SER A 500 7.65 7.73 38.96
N GLY A 501 8.60 7.64 38.03
CA GLY A 501 9.99 7.37 38.38
C GLY A 501 10.16 5.93 38.89
N GLN A 502 10.55 5.76 40.15
CA GLN A 502 10.69 4.44 40.79
C GLN A 502 9.50 4.05 41.69
N GLU A 503 8.50 4.93 41.84
CA GLU A 503 7.33 4.63 42.66
C GLU A 503 6.24 3.97 41.82
N VAL A 504 5.77 2.81 42.30
CA VAL A 504 4.65 2.07 41.73
C VAL A 504 3.34 2.63 42.31
N GLY A 505 2.48 3.10 41.42
CA GLY A 505 1.15 3.62 41.71
C GLY A 505 0.06 2.55 41.62
N LYS A 506 -1.10 2.95 41.11
CA LYS A 506 -2.31 2.10 41.08
C LYS A 506 -2.24 1.08 39.93
N LYS A 507 -2.77 -0.14 40.16
CA LYS A 507 -3.04 -1.12 39.08
C LYS A 507 -4.02 -0.52 38.07
N ILE A 508 -3.60 -0.45 36.81
CA ILE A 508 -4.37 0.11 35.69
C ILE A 508 -5.08 -0.96 34.87
N GLY A 509 -4.58 -2.19 34.87
CA GLY A 509 -5.18 -3.30 34.13
C GLY A 509 -4.36 -4.58 34.23
N GLU A 510 -4.80 -5.58 33.48
CA GLU A 510 -4.19 -6.90 33.38
C GLU A 510 -4.34 -7.38 31.94
N VAL A 511 -3.32 -8.08 31.44
CA VAL A 511 -3.26 -8.58 30.06
C VAL A 511 -2.69 -10.00 30.05
N GLU A 512 -3.06 -10.77 29.03
CA GLU A 512 -2.64 -12.16 28.82
C GLU A 512 -2.09 -12.37 27.39
N PRO A 513 -0.93 -11.78 27.02
CA PRO A 513 -0.26 -12.11 25.77
C PRO A 513 0.18 -13.58 25.78
N GLY A 514 0.20 -14.22 24.60
CA GLY A 514 0.51 -15.65 24.52
C GLY A 514 0.85 -16.16 23.13
N MET A 515 0.81 -17.48 22.97
CA MET A 515 1.09 -18.18 21.72
C MET A 515 0.13 -19.35 21.52
N LEU A 516 -0.36 -19.51 20.29
CA LEU A 516 -1.09 -20.67 19.81
C LEU A 516 -0.16 -21.62 19.05
N ARG A 517 -0.28 -22.91 19.31
CA ARG A 517 0.47 -23.99 18.67
C ARG A 517 -0.37 -24.71 17.63
N PHE A 518 0.26 -25.10 16.53
CA PHE A 518 -0.33 -25.98 15.51
C PHE A 518 0.57 -27.21 15.34
N ASP A 519 0.26 -28.29 16.05
CA ASP A 519 1.12 -29.48 16.12
C ASP A 519 1.28 -30.17 14.75
N LYS A 520 0.24 -30.09 13.91
CA LYS A 520 0.24 -30.69 12.56
C LYS A 520 1.18 -29.99 11.59
N THR A 521 1.48 -28.72 11.81
CA THR A 521 2.34 -27.90 10.94
C THR A 521 3.69 -27.58 11.58
N GLY A 522 3.88 -27.88 12.86
CA GLY A 522 5.10 -27.54 13.60
C GLY A 522 5.30 -26.04 13.76
N THR A 523 4.23 -25.24 13.67
CA THR A 523 4.30 -23.78 13.71
C THR A 523 3.59 -23.24 14.95
N ALA A 524 4.11 -22.13 15.48
CA ALA A 524 3.51 -21.39 16.57
C ALA A 524 3.18 -19.97 16.11
N ARG A 525 2.07 -19.42 16.60
CA ARG A 525 1.57 -18.08 16.27
C ARG A 525 1.45 -17.25 17.55
N SER A 526 1.95 -16.02 17.53
CA SER A 526 1.80 -15.08 18.65
C SER A 526 0.37 -14.55 18.73
N GLU A 527 -0.19 -14.59 19.93
CA GLU A 527 -1.43 -13.91 20.30
C GLU A 527 -1.08 -12.67 21.11
N VAL A 528 -1.54 -11.54 20.60
CA VAL A 528 -1.22 -10.21 21.10
C VAL A 528 -2.36 -9.75 22.00
N ASP A 529 -2.05 -9.21 23.16
CA ASP A 529 -3.04 -8.58 24.03
C ASP A 529 -2.79 -7.07 24.19
N VAL A 530 -3.85 -6.32 24.49
CA VAL A 530 -3.88 -4.86 24.41
C VAL A 530 -4.59 -4.25 25.61
N LEU A 531 -3.89 -3.34 26.30
CA LEU A 531 -4.50 -2.46 27.31
C LEU A 531 -4.91 -1.12 26.69
N SER A 532 -6.21 -0.89 26.52
CA SER A 532 -6.73 0.37 25.96
C SER A 532 -6.91 1.49 26.98
N ARG A 533 -6.45 2.70 26.63
CA ARG A 533 -6.51 3.89 27.50
C ARG A 533 -6.83 5.15 26.70
N TRP A 534 -7.20 6.22 27.40
CA TRP A 534 -7.48 7.52 26.79
C TRP A 534 -6.27 8.15 26.09
N SER A 535 -5.07 7.91 26.60
CA SER A 535 -3.81 8.38 25.98
C SER A 535 -3.39 7.55 24.76
N GLY A 536 -3.90 6.33 24.62
CA GLY A 536 -3.46 5.36 23.63
C GLY A 536 -3.40 3.94 24.20
N ASP A 537 -3.22 2.97 23.31
CA ASP A 537 -3.15 1.56 23.66
C ASP A 537 -1.72 1.16 24.07
N ILE A 538 -1.58 0.20 24.98
CA ILE A 538 -0.31 -0.51 25.21
C ILE A 538 -0.48 -1.93 24.67
N VAL A 539 0.42 -2.34 23.80
CA VAL A 539 0.37 -3.63 23.10
C VAL A 539 1.46 -4.54 23.64
N PHE A 540 1.09 -5.76 24.00
CA PHE A 540 1.98 -6.78 24.55
C PHE A 540 2.09 -7.93 23.56
N ILE A 541 3.31 -8.20 23.12
CA ILE A 541 3.60 -9.28 22.18
C ILE A 541 4.56 -10.24 22.84
N PHE A 542 4.15 -11.50 22.86
CA PHE A 542 4.98 -12.56 23.39
C PHE A 542 6.04 -12.98 22.36
N ASP A 543 7.30 -13.08 22.79
CA ASP A 543 8.42 -13.43 21.91
C ASP A 543 8.36 -14.91 21.51
N GLY A 544 8.06 -15.16 20.23
CA GLY A 544 7.93 -16.51 19.68
C GLY A 544 9.20 -17.35 19.78
N THR A 545 10.39 -16.73 19.83
CA THR A 545 11.67 -17.46 19.98
C THR A 545 11.83 -18.07 21.37
N GLN A 546 11.14 -17.52 22.37
CA GLN A 546 11.14 -18.06 23.74
C GLN A 546 10.05 -19.10 23.96
N ALA A 547 8.98 -19.05 23.18
CA ALA A 547 7.82 -19.92 23.34
C ALA A 547 8.21 -21.41 23.26
N GLU A 548 9.05 -21.80 22.30
CA GLU A 548 9.47 -23.20 22.13
C GLU A 548 10.28 -23.70 23.34
N GLY A 549 11.19 -22.88 23.87
CA GLY A 549 11.99 -23.19 25.05
C GLY A 549 11.15 -23.27 26.33
N LEU A 550 10.24 -22.32 26.54
CA LEU A 550 9.35 -22.29 27.70
C LEU A 550 8.35 -23.46 27.69
N MET A 551 7.89 -23.86 26.51
CA MET A 551 7.03 -25.02 26.36
C MET A 551 7.75 -26.33 26.69
N GLN A 552 8.98 -26.52 26.18
CA GLN A 552 9.79 -27.68 26.52
C GLN A 552 10.08 -27.75 28.02
N GLN A 553 10.40 -26.61 28.62
CA GLN A 553 10.62 -26.47 30.06
C GLN A 553 9.35 -26.78 30.85
N THR A 554 8.18 -26.30 30.42
CA THR A 554 6.91 -26.57 31.10
C THR A 554 6.48 -28.04 30.99
N GLN A 555 6.67 -28.67 29.82
CA GLN A 555 6.35 -30.10 29.66
C GLN A 555 7.24 -31.00 30.51
N THR A 556 8.50 -30.59 30.74
CA THR A 556 9.49 -31.39 31.46
C THR A 556 9.44 -31.12 32.97
N ASN A 557 9.26 -29.87 33.38
CA ASN A 557 9.47 -29.41 34.76
C ASN A 557 8.22 -28.75 35.40
N GLY A 558 7.10 -28.62 34.68
CA GLY A 558 5.86 -28.00 35.17
C GLY A 558 5.83 -26.46 35.02
N GLN A 559 4.65 -25.87 35.18
CA GLN A 559 4.39 -24.43 34.98
C GLN A 559 5.18 -23.53 35.96
N GLU A 560 5.39 -23.98 37.20
CA GLU A 560 6.11 -23.23 38.24
C GLU A 560 7.60 -23.03 37.93
N SER A 561 8.14 -23.72 36.93
CA SER A 561 9.55 -23.61 36.54
C SER A 561 9.88 -22.38 35.68
N ILE A 562 8.87 -21.60 35.27
CA ILE A 562 9.06 -20.37 34.48
C ILE A 562 9.18 -19.17 35.43
N GLU A 563 10.41 -18.68 35.58
CA GLU A 563 10.70 -17.50 36.42
C GLU A 563 10.99 -16.24 35.60
N LEU A 564 11.30 -16.38 34.31
CA LEU A 564 11.78 -15.30 33.45
C LEU A 564 11.09 -15.34 32.09
N VAL A 565 10.60 -14.18 31.67
CA VAL A 565 9.82 -14.04 30.46
C VAL A 565 10.21 -12.75 29.76
N ARG A 566 10.43 -12.77 28.44
CA ARG A 566 10.60 -11.55 27.65
C ARG A 566 9.32 -11.23 26.90
N VAL A 567 8.87 -9.99 27.04
CA VAL A 567 7.68 -9.46 26.38
C VAL A 567 8.08 -8.20 25.63
N THR A 568 7.61 -8.06 24.40
CA THR A 568 7.74 -6.80 23.67
C THR A 568 6.55 -5.92 24.00
N VAL A 569 6.80 -4.72 24.51
CA VAL A 569 5.76 -3.79 24.96
C VAL A 569 5.83 -2.52 24.14
N TYR A 570 4.78 -2.22 23.38
CA TYR A 570 4.68 -0.98 22.61
C TYR A 570 3.63 -0.05 23.23
N ASN A 571 4.05 1.16 23.61
CA ASN A 571 3.15 2.23 23.97
C ASN A 571 2.75 3.01 22.71
N LEU A 572 1.48 2.92 22.28
CA LEU A 572 0.99 3.51 21.04
C LEU A 572 0.19 4.79 21.33
N PRO A 573 0.82 5.98 21.35
CA PRO A 573 0.13 7.21 21.70
C PRO A 573 -0.91 7.57 20.64
N ALA A 574 -2.06 8.07 21.09
CA ALA A 574 -3.16 8.51 20.23
C ALA A 574 -3.72 7.43 19.26
N SER A 575 -3.56 6.14 19.57
CA SER A 575 -4.12 5.03 18.78
C SER A 575 -5.63 5.14 18.55
N HIS A 576 -6.36 5.74 19.49
CA HIS A 576 -7.79 6.03 19.35
C HIS A 576 -8.12 6.91 18.13
N LEU A 577 -7.20 7.76 17.65
CA LEU A 577 -7.39 8.55 16.43
C LEU A 577 -7.40 7.67 15.17
N VAL A 578 -6.62 6.58 15.16
CA VAL A 578 -6.65 5.58 14.08
C VAL A 578 -8.03 4.93 14.02
N TRP A 579 -8.52 4.43 15.17
CA TRP A 579 -9.82 3.78 15.27
C TRP A 579 -10.98 4.73 14.97
N PHE A 580 -10.96 5.93 15.55
CA PHE A 580 -11.98 6.94 15.32
C PHE A 580 -11.99 7.40 13.86
N GLY A 581 -10.81 7.59 13.26
CA GLY A 581 -10.65 7.90 11.84
C GLY A 581 -11.25 6.80 10.95
N TRP A 582 -10.91 5.54 11.22
CA TRP A 582 -11.44 4.38 10.49
C TRP A 582 -12.96 4.26 10.60
N VAL A 583 -13.53 4.34 11.82
CA VAL A 583 -14.99 4.31 12.03
C VAL A 583 -15.68 5.45 11.28
N THR A 584 -15.10 6.65 11.33
CA THR A 584 -15.63 7.84 10.63
C THR A 584 -15.62 7.63 9.12
N MET A 585 -14.55 7.05 8.56
CA MET A 585 -14.47 6.69 7.14
C MET A 585 -15.52 5.66 6.75
N MET A 586 -15.64 4.57 7.52
CA MET A 586 -16.62 3.51 7.27
C MET A 586 -18.05 4.05 7.29
N PHE A 587 -18.36 4.91 8.25
CA PHE A 587 -19.65 5.59 8.30
C PHE A 587 -19.89 6.45 7.06
N GLY A 588 -18.94 7.32 6.69
CA GLY A 588 -19.04 8.16 5.50
C GLY A 588 -19.22 7.35 4.21
N MET A 589 -18.44 6.28 4.03
CA MET A 589 -18.54 5.37 2.88
C MET A 589 -19.91 4.68 2.83
N THR A 590 -20.41 4.19 3.96
CA THR A 590 -21.75 3.57 4.05
C THR A 590 -22.84 4.54 3.61
N VAL A 591 -22.77 5.80 4.04
CA VAL A 591 -23.72 6.84 3.61
C VAL A 591 -23.61 7.12 2.10
N ILE A 592 -22.40 7.16 1.53
CA ILE A 592 -22.21 7.32 0.07
C ILE A 592 -22.85 6.15 -0.69
N THR A 593 -22.65 4.92 -0.22
CA THR A 593 -23.22 3.71 -0.83
C THR A 593 -24.75 3.75 -0.78
N TYR A 594 -25.33 4.06 0.38
CA TYR A 594 -26.77 4.21 0.54
C TYR A 594 -27.35 5.33 -0.36
N ALA A 595 -26.71 6.50 -0.39
CA ALA A 595 -27.12 7.62 -1.23
C ALA A 595 -27.09 7.26 -2.73
N SER A 596 -26.07 6.51 -3.15
CA SER A 596 -25.89 6.07 -4.53
C SER A 596 -26.92 5.02 -4.93
N TYR A 597 -27.20 4.06 -4.04
CA TYR A 597 -28.24 3.04 -4.24
C TYR A 597 -29.62 3.68 -4.39
N SER A 598 -30.00 4.58 -3.47
CA SER A 598 -31.29 5.28 -3.54
C SER A 598 -31.44 6.11 -4.83
N LYS A 599 -30.35 6.68 -5.36
CA LYS A 599 -30.37 7.43 -6.62
C LYS A 599 -30.62 6.51 -7.83
N LYS A 600 -30.00 5.33 -7.87
CA LYS A 600 -30.21 4.36 -8.95
C LYS A 600 -31.62 3.77 -8.94
N ALA A 601 -32.15 3.44 -7.76
CA ALA A 601 -33.54 2.94 -7.63
C ALA A 601 -34.57 3.93 -8.20
N SER A 602 -34.40 5.24 -7.94
CA SER A 602 -35.29 6.25 -8.53
C SER A 602 -35.18 6.38 -10.05
N LEU A 603 -33.99 6.14 -10.62
CA LEU A 603 -33.79 6.20 -12.07
C LEU A 603 -34.39 4.97 -12.76
N SER A 604 -34.20 3.77 -12.21
CA SER A 604 -34.77 2.53 -12.73
C SER A 604 -36.30 2.53 -12.66
N ASN A 605 -36.90 3.04 -11.58
CA ASN A 605 -38.36 3.18 -11.50
C ASN A 605 -38.90 4.18 -12.54
N ASN A 606 -38.17 5.26 -12.82
CA ASN A 606 -38.55 6.21 -13.86
C ASN A 606 -38.42 5.62 -15.27
N GLU A 607 -37.37 4.86 -15.56
CA GLU A 607 -37.25 4.11 -16.83
C GLU A 607 -38.38 3.10 -17.00
N GLN A 608 -38.75 2.35 -15.95
CA GLN A 608 -39.90 1.44 -15.99
C GLN A 608 -41.23 2.16 -16.20
N LEU A 609 -41.42 3.33 -15.59
CA LEU A 609 -42.62 4.15 -15.80
C LEU A 609 -42.70 4.72 -17.23
N ILE A 610 -41.57 5.10 -17.82
CA ILE A 610 -41.50 5.55 -19.21
C ILE A 610 -41.81 4.38 -20.16
N LEU A 611 -41.24 3.21 -19.92
CA LEU A 611 -41.51 1.98 -20.70
C LEU A 611 -42.94 1.44 -20.52
N GLN A 612 -43.66 1.85 -19.48
CA GLN A 612 -45.10 1.54 -19.30
C GLN A 612 -46.02 2.58 -19.95
N GLN A 613 -45.49 3.76 -20.30
CA GLN A 613 -46.24 4.83 -20.97
C GLN A 613 -46.06 4.82 -22.49
N GLU A 614 -44.98 4.23 -23.00
CA GLU A 614 -44.81 3.79 -24.39
C GLU A 614 -45.55 2.47 -24.65
#